data_AF-A0AAW1NI62-F1
#
_entry.id   AF-A0AAW1NI62-F1
#
_cell.length_a   1.000
_cell.length_b   1.000
_cell.length_c   1.000
_cell.angle_alpha   90.00
_cell.angle_beta   90.00
_cell.angle_gamma   90.00
#
_symmetry.space_group_name_H-M   'P 1'
#
loop_
_entity.id
_entity.type
_entity.pdbx_description
1 polymer ?
#
loop_
_entity_poly.entity_id
_entity_poly.type
_entity_poly.pdbx_seq_one_letter_code
_entity_poly.pdbx_strand_id
1 'polypeptide(L)'
;MSMWFDLGLQALMFVVGIGMYLWMNDDIPRKLIHRYYSYRNRNSHQSRRHFVKAAELLSKARSYPASSPQRVSLAASCAAEAEAAVGLDPSDAANHIVRALALDLQGYKTSALEALDAALSPLAAGSLSPEEKADALLKRAQLRLEMCRDESVLRVAEAELREAVKLNKECAKAWNLLGECHQALGNTQLASDAFQESLRLDPASASAS
;
A
#
# COMPACT_ATOMS: atom_id res chain seq x y z
N MET A 1 -8.10 -53.49 2.19
CA MET A 1 -8.68 -52.14 2.32
C MET A 1 -9.02 -51.73 3.78
N SER A 2 -8.93 -52.63 4.77
CA SER A 2 -9.21 -52.33 6.19
C SER A 2 -8.06 -51.63 6.94
N MET A 3 -6.80 -52.00 6.72
CA MET A 3 -5.66 -51.44 7.48
C MET A 3 -5.45 -49.92 7.30
N TRP A 4 -5.78 -49.38 6.12
CA TRP A 4 -5.67 -47.94 5.86
C TRP A 4 -6.78 -47.14 6.59
N PHE A 5 -7.93 -47.78 6.80
CA PHE A 5 -9.05 -47.19 7.53
C PHE A 5 -8.76 -47.16 9.03
N ASP A 6 -8.18 -48.23 9.58
CA ASP A 6 -7.76 -48.29 10.99
C ASP A 6 -6.65 -47.27 11.30
N LEU A 7 -5.68 -47.10 10.40
CA LEU A 7 -4.63 -46.10 10.56
C LEU A 7 -5.17 -44.66 10.50
N GLY A 8 -6.15 -44.42 9.63
CA GLY A 8 -6.86 -43.13 9.55
C GLY A 8 -7.68 -42.83 10.80
N LEU A 9 -8.37 -43.84 11.34
CA LEU A 9 -9.16 -43.71 12.58
C LEU A 9 -8.26 -43.44 13.79
N GLN A 10 -7.11 -44.11 13.85
CA GLN A 10 -6.14 -43.93 14.93
C GLN A 10 -5.50 -42.53 14.89
N ALA A 11 -5.14 -42.04 13.69
CA ALA A 11 -4.66 -40.67 13.52
C ALA A 11 -5.73 -39.63 13.92
N LEU A 12 -6.99 -39.86 13.57
CA LEU A 12 -8.11 -39.01 13.96
C LEU A 12 -8.26 -38.95 15.49
N MET A 13 -8.16 -40.08 16.19
CA MET A 13 -8.22 -40.12 17.65
C MET A 13 -7.07 -39.36 18.31
N PHE A 14 -5.86 -39.43 17.75
CA PHE A 14 -4.73 -38.62 18.24
C PHE A 14 -4.97 -37.12 18.05
N VAL A 15 -5.47 -36.69 16.88
CA VAL A 15 -5.79 -35.28 16.62
C VAL A 15 -6.88 -34.78 17.56
N VAL A 16 -7.93 -35.58 17.78
CA VAL A 16 -9.02 -35.24 18.71
C VAL A 16 -8.50 -35.20 20.15
N GLY A 17 -7.67 -36.14 20.57
CA GLY A 17 -7.06 -36.17 21.90
C GLY A 17 -6.14 -34.98 22.16
N ILE A 18 -5.32 -34.61 21.17
CA ILE A 18 -4.47 -33.41 21.23
C ILE A 18 -5.33 -32.14 21.31
N GLY A 19 -6.38 -32.05 20.49
CA GLY A 19 -7.32 -30.93 20.52
C GLY A 19 -8.02 -30.78 21.88
N MET A 20 -8.47 -31.88 22.46
CA MET A 20 -9.14 -31.90 23.76
C MET A 20 -8.17 -31.57 24.91
N TYR A 21 -6.92 -32.03 24.84
CA TYR A 21 -5.87 -31.68 25.80
C TYR A 21 -5.49 -30.20 25.76
N LEU A 22 -5.40 -29.61 24.56
CA LEU A 22 -5.16 -28.18 24.37
C LEU A 22 -6.32 -27.32 24.85
N TRP A 23 -7.56 -27.81 24.70
CA TRP A 23 -8.77 -27.11 25.16
C TRP A 23 -8.95 -27.21 26.68
N MET A 24 -8.63 -28.37 27.28
CA MET A 24 -8.73 -28.57 28.73
C MET A 24 -7.64 -27.81 29.51
N ASN A 25 -6.51 -27.52 28.87
CA ASN A 25 -5.53 -26.55 29.35
C ASN A 25 -5.91 -25.13 28.86
N ASP A 26 -7.03 -24.60 29.33
CA ASP A 26 -7.58 -23.25 29.02
C ASP A 26 -6.55 -22.10 29.13
N ASP A 27 -5.49 -22.31 29.90
CA ASP A 27 -4.37 -21.38 30.09
C ASP A 27 -3.43 -21.26 28.89
N ILE A 28 -3.22 -22.33 28.12
CA ILE A 28 -2.26 -22.35 27.00
C ILE A 28 -2.73 -21.49 25.83
N PRO A 29 -3.98 -21.63 25.31
CA PRO A 29 -4.45 -20.76 24.25
C PRO A 29 -4.49 -19.31 24.72
N ARG A 30 -4.95 -19.03 25.95
CA ARG A 30 -5.00 -17.66 26.48
C ARG A 30 -3.61 -17.03 26.65
N LYS A 31 -2.60 -17.77 27.12
CA LYS A 31 -1.21 -17.27 27.28
C LYS A 31 -0.52 -17.08 25.93
N LEU A 32 -0.74 -17.96 24.96
CA LEU A 32 -0.21 -17.81 23.60
C LEU A 32 -0.86 -16.65 22.86
N ILE A 33 -2.19 -16.53 22.96
CA ILE A 33 -2.96 -15.39 22.47
C ILE A 33 -2.44 -14.12 23.14
N HIS A 34 -2.44 -14.03 24.47
CA HIS A 34 -1.98 -12.83 25.17
C HIS A 34 -0.52 -12.48 24.85
N ARG A 35 0.39 -13.47 24.75
CA ARG A 35 1.77 -13.20 24.30
C ARG A 35 1.76 -12.66 22.87
N TYR A 36 1.12 -13.33 21.92
CA TYR A 36 1.01 -12.88 20.53
C TYR A 36 0.44 -11.45 20.43
N TYR A 37 -0.66 -11.16 21.12
CA TYR A 37 -1.27 -9.84 21.16
C TYR A 37 -0.37 -8.80 21.86
N SER A 38 0.32 -9.13 22.97
CA SER A 38 1.22 -8.20 23.65
C SER A 38 2.51 -7.90 22.86
N TYR A 39 3.06 -8.90 22.16
CA TYR A 39 4.21 -8.73 21.26
C TYR A 39 3.81 -7.89 20.04
N ARG A 40 2.65 -8.16 19.43
CA ARG A 40 2.08 -7.33 18.34
C ARG A 40 1.85 -5.89 18.80
N ASN A 41 1.32 -5.68 20.01
CA ASN A 41 1.04 -4.34 20.51
C ASN A 41 2.32 -3.54 20.81
N ARG A 42 3.36 -4.17 21.38
CA ARG A 42 4.67 -3.53 21.61
C ARG A 42 5.35 -3.15 20.30
N ASN A 43 5.30 -4.03 19.30
CA ASN A 43 5.85 -3.78 17.98
C ASN A 43 5.08 -2.68 17.24
N SER A 44 3.75 -2.63 17.37
CA SER A 44 2.92 -1.57 16.79
C SER A 44 3.30 -0.19 17.33
N HIS A 45 3.54 -0.05 18.64
CA HIS A 45 4.02 1.22 19.21
C HIS A 45 5.40 1.63 18.69
N GLN A 46 6.33 0.68 18.55
CA GLN A 46 7.65 0.97 18.00
C GLN A 46 7.56 1.33 16.51
N SER A 47 6.76 0.59 15.74
CA SER A 47 6.49 0.86 14.32
C SER A 47 5.95 2.28 14.13
N ARG A 48 4.96 2.71 14.93
CA ARG A 48 4.43 4.08 14.90
C ARG A 48 5.49 5.15 15.14
N ARG A 49 6.49 4.90 16.01
CA ARG A 49 7.58 5.87 16.23
C ARG A 49 8.46 6.01 14.98
N HIS A 50 8.79 4.89 14.34
CA HIS A 50 9.54 4.90 13.09
C HIS A 50 8.73 5.54 11.95
N PHE A 51 7.43 5.23 11.86
CA PHE A 51 6.51 5.85 10.91
C PHE A 51 6.46 7.38 11.06
N VAL A 52 6.28 7.91 12.29
CA VAL A 52 6.22 9.37 12.52
C VAL A 52 7.54 10.05 12.11
N LYS A 53 8.69 9.45 12.43
CA LYS A 53 9.99 9.97 11.97
C LYS A 53 10.10 9.94 10.45
N ALA A 54 9.68 8.85 9.83
CA ALA A 54 9.68 8.73 8.37
C ALA A 54 8.78 9.81 7.74
N ALA A 55 7.58 10.04 8.28
CA ALA A 55 6.67 11.09 7.81
C ALA A 55 7.27 12.50 7.98
N GLU A 56 7.95 12.76 9.09
CA GLU A 56 8.66 14.03 9.32
C GLU A 56 9.77 14.22 8.28
N LEU A 57 10.60 13.20 8.06
CA LEU A 57 11.67 13.22 7.06
C LEU A 57 11.13 13.38 5.65
N LEU A 58 10.01 12.73 5.33
CA LEU A 58 9.33 12.84 4.04
C LEU A 58 8.85 14.28 3.80
N SER A 59 8.23 14.90 4.81
CA SER A 59 7.81 16.30 4.74
C SER A 59 9.01 17.24 4.53
N LYS A 60 10.10 17.03 5.26
CA LYS A 60 11.35 17.80 5.09
C LYS A 60 11.96 17.59 3.71
N ALA A 61 12.00 16.35 3.21
CA ALA A 61 12.52 16.07 1.87
C ALA A 61 11.70 16.81 0.79
N ARG A 62 10.37 16.86 0.94
CA ARG A 62 9.47 17.55 0.02
C ARG A 62 9.63 19.07 -0.01
N SER A 63 10.10 19.69 1.07
CA SER A 63 10.37 21.14 1.08
C SER A 63 11.60 21.53 0.26
N TYR A 64 12.49 20.58 -0.07
CA TYR A 64 13.63 20.84 -0.94
C TYR A 64 13.28 20.63 -2.43
N PRO A 65 13.88 21.42 -3.34
CA PRO A 65 13.71 21.23 -4.77
C PRO A 65 14.09 19.82 -5.24
N ALA A 66 13.49 19.34 -6.33
CA ALA A 66 13.77 18.00 -6.89
C ALA A 66 15.25 17.76 -7.23
N SER A 67 16.00 18.80 -7.60
CA SER A 67 17.42 18.76 -7.94
C SER A 67 18.37 18.79 -6.73
N SER A 68 17.85 19.02 -5.52
CA SER A 68 18.66 19.17 -4.31
C SER A 68 19.21 17.82 -3.82
N PRO A 69 20.54 17.68 -3.62
CA PRO A 69 21.12 16.48 -3.01
C PRO A 69 20.56 16.21 -1.61
N GLN A 70 20.20 17.26 -0.87
CA GLN A 70 19.60 17.16 0.46
C GLN A 70 18.24 16.46 0.42
N ARG A 71 17.44 16.65 -0.63
CA ARG A 71 16.17 15.93 -0.84
C ARG A 71 16.41 14.43 -0.91
N VAL A 72 17.38 14.00 -1.72
CA VAL A 72 17.70 12.58 -1.90
C VAL A 72 18.25 11.96 -0.62
N SER A 73 19.12 12.68 0.09
CA SER A 73 19.67 12.23 1.38
C SER A 73 18.58 12.06 2.45
N LEU A 74 17.68 13.04 2.60
CA LEU A 74 16.56 12.95 3.54
C LEU A 74 15.57 11.84 3.14
N ALA A 75 15.33 11.65 1.84
CA ALA A 75 14.51 10.56 1.34
C ALA A 75 15.14 9.19 1.62
N ALA A 76 16.46 9.05 1.55
CA ALA A 76 17.16 7.83 1.95
C ALA A 76 17.01 7.53 3.45
N SER A 77 17.16 8.55 4.31
CA SER A 77 16.88 8.39 5.75
C SER A 77 15.42 8.05 6.03
N CYS A 78 14.48 8.67 5.29
CA CYS A 78 13.06 8.34 5.37
C CYS A 78 12.79 6.88 4.99
N ALA A 79 13.41 6.38 3.91
CA ALA A 79 13.26 5.00 3.48
C ALA A 79 13.78 4.02 4.53
N ALA A 80 14.91 4.32 5.20
CA ALA A 80 15.44 3.50 6.28
C ALA A 80 14.51 3.42 7.49
N GLU A 81 13.95 4.56 7.92
CA GLU A 81 12.97 4.59 9.01
C GLU A 81 11.67 3.88 8.62
N ALA A 82 11.21 4.04 7.37
CA ALA A 82 10.03 3.34 6.86
C ALA A 82 10.25 1.81 6.80
N GLU A 83 11.43 1.34 6.37
CA GLU A 83 11.79 -0.08 6.37
C GLU A 83 11.77 -0.67 7.78
N ALA A 84 12.30 0.08 8.77
CA ALA A 84 12.20 -0.32 10.17
C ALA A 84 10.74 -0.43 10.65
N ALA A 85 9.88 0.51 10.23
CA ALA A 85 8.45 0.46 10.55
C ALA A 85 7.75 -0.75 9.91
N VAL A 86 8.05 -1.05 8.64
CA VAL A 86 7.56 -2.24 7.91
C VAL A 86 8.02 -3.53 8.59
N GLY A 87 9.29 -3.62 9.01
CA GLY A 87 9.81 -4.80 9.70
C GLY A 87 9.13 -5.08 11.06
N LEU A 88 8.60 -4.05 11.71
CA LEU A 88 7.89 -4.16 12.98
C LEU A 88 6.39 -4.42 12.80
N ASP A 89 5.75 -3.77 11.83
CA ASP A 89 4.34 -3.99 11.47
C ASP A 89 4.16 -4.02 9.94
N PRO A 90 4.30 -5.20 9.31
CA PRO A 90 4.11 -5.36 7.87
C PRO A 90 2.64 -5.27 7.43
N SER A 91 1.69 -5.34 8.37
CA SER A 91 0.25 -5.31 8.08
C SER A 91 -0.32 -3.91 8.01
N ASP A 92 0.45 -2.91 8.42
CA ASP A 92 0.07 -1.50 8.27
C ASP A 92 0.51 -1.00 6.90
N ALA A 93 -0.46 -0.70 6.04
CA ALA A 93 -0.23 -0.20 4.69
C ALA A 93 0.43 1.18 4.69
N ALA A 94 0.22 2.00 5.72
CA ALA A 94 0.82 3.33 5.80
C ALA A 94 2.36 3.25 5.82
N ASN A 95 2.93 2.22 6.46
CA ASN A 95 4.36 1.98 6.48
C ASN A 95 4.92 1.73 5.08
N HIS A 96 4.23 0.91 4.29
CA HIS A 96 4.59 0.62 2.91
C HIS A 96 4.41 1.83 2.00
N ILE A 97 3.35 2.63 2.20
CA ILE A 97 3.12 3.86 1.43
C ILE A 97 4.23 4.87 1.67
N VAL A 98 4.60 5.14 2.93
CA VAL A 98 5.68 6.09 3.24
C VAL A 98 7.01 5.61 2.65
N ARG A 99 7.28 4.30 2.70
CA ARG A 99 8.45 3.70 2.03
C ARG A 99 8.42 3.94 0.53
N ALA A 100 7.28 3.69 -0.13
CA ALA A 100 7.13 3.92 -1.56
C ALA A 100 7.38 5.38 -1.95
N LEU A 101 6.83 6.32 -1.17
CA LEU A 101 7.02 7.75 -1.39
C LEU A 101 8.49 8.17 -1.21
N ALA A 102 9.19 7.59 -0.22
CA ALA A 102 10.61 7.85 -0.01
C ALA A 102 11.48 7.30 -1.15
N LEU A 103 11.15 6.13 -1.68
CA LEU A 103 11.86 5.52 -2.82
C LEU A 103 11.62 6.29 -4.11
N ASP A 104 10.40 6.77 -4.33
CA ASP A 104 10.05 7.64 -5.45
C ASP A 104 10.84 8.96 -5.42
N LEU A 105 10.98 9.58 -4.24
CA LEU A 105 11.81 10.79 -4.08
C LEU A 105 13.30 10.56 -4.38
N GLN A 106 13.78 9.32 -4.27
CA GLN A 106 15.14 8.94 -4.66
C GLN A 106 15.27 8.57 -6.14
N GLY A 107 14.15 8.45 -6.86
CA GLY A 107 14.11 8.01 -8.26
C GLY A 107 14.03 6.49 -8.44
N TYR A 108 13.94 5.71 -7.36
CA TYR A 108 13.82 4.25 -7.41
C TYR A 108 12.37 3.81 -7.67
N LYS A 109 11.87 4.08 -8.88
CA LYS A 109 10.46 3.88 -9.26
C LYS A 109 10.00 2.42 -9.16
N THR A 110 10.83 1.46 -9.56
CA THR A 110 10.50 0.02 -9.47
C THR A 110 10.29 -0.42 -8.02
N SER A 111 11.21 -0.07 -7.13
CA SER A 111 11.08 -0.39 -5.70
C SER A 111 9.91 0.36 -5.04
N ALA A 112 9.60 1.57 -5.51
CA ALA A 112 8.42 2.30 -5.07
C ALA A 112 7.11 1.60 -5.48
N LEU A 113 7.03 1.07 -6.70
CA LEU A 113 5.89 0.25 -7.15
C LEU A 113 5.74 -1.01 -6.30
N GLU A 114 6.83 -1.73 -6.03
CA GLU A 114 6.80 -2.92 -5.18
C GLU A 114 6.27 -2.61 -3.77
N ALA A 115 6.67 -1.48 -3.19
CA ALA A 115 6.17 -1.04 -1.90
C ALA A 115 4.66 -0.68 -1.95
N LEU A 116 4.16 -0.09 -3.04
CA LEU A 116 2.71 0.15 -3.21
C LEU A 116 1.94 -1.15 -3.43
N ASP A 117 2.51 -2.13 -4.14
CA ASP A 117 1.91 -3.46 -4.28
C ASP A 117 1.81 -4.17 -2.93
N ALA A 118 2.82 -4.02 -2.07
CA ALA A 118 2.76 -4.51 -0.69
C ALA A 118 1.67 -3.79 0.14
N ALA A 119 1.56 -2.45 0.01
CA ALA A 119 0.53 -1.66 0.70
C ALA A 119 -0.91 -2.07 0.31
N LEU A 120 -1.11 -2.40 -0.96
CA LEU A 120 -2.41 -2.81 -1.53
C LEU A 120 -2.63 -4.33 -1.50
N SER A 121 -1.71 -5.10 -0.90
CA SER A 121 -1.84 -6.54 -0.74
C SER A 121 -2.97 -6.91 0.23
N PRO A 122 -3.53 -8.14 0.16
CA PRO A 122 -4.55 -8.59 1.10
C PRO A 122 -4.13 -8.52 2.58
N LEU A 123 -2.82 -8.54 2.85
CA LEU A 123 -2.27 -8.45 4.19
C LEU A 123 -2.38 -7.04 4.78
N ALA A 124 -2.18 -6.00 3.96
CA ALA A 124 -2.06 -4.62 4.42
C ALA A 124 -3.26 -3.74 4.05
N ALA A 125 -3.94 -4.03 2.94
CA ALA A 125 -5.02 -3.19 2.42
C ALA A 125 -6.19 -2.99 3.40
N GLY A 126 -6.38 -3.92 4.35
CA GLY A 126 -7.41 -3.79 5.39
C GLY A 126 -7.16 -2.67 6.41
N SER A 127 -5.95 -2.11 6.45
CA SER A 127 -5.61 -0.97 7.30
C SER A 127 -5.92 0.40 6.67
N LEU A 128 -6.20 0.46 5.37
CA LEU A 128 -6.46 1.70 4.64
C LEU A 128 -7.93 2.10 4.72
N SER A 129 -8.19 3.39 4.95
CA SER A 129 -9.47 4.01 4.63
C SER A 129 -9.72 4.01 3.10
N PRO A 130 -10.99 4.15 2.65
CA PRO A 130 -11.29 4.29 1.23
C PRO A 130 -10.50 5.41 0.55
N GLU A 131 -10.31 6.53 1.23
CA GLU A 131 -9.57 7.69 0.75
C GLU A 131 -8.07 7.40 0.64
N GLU A 132 -7.46 6.80 1.67
CA GLU A 132 -6.04 6.42 1.60
C GLU A 132 -5.79 5.33 0.56
N LYS A 133 -6.75 4.40 0.37
CA LYS A 133 -6.71 3.42 -0.70
C LYS A 133 -6.76 4.08 -2.07
N ALA A 134 -7.60 5.10 -2.24
CA ALA A 134 -7.67 5.89 -3.47
C ALA A 134 -6.32 6.57 -3.77
N ASP A 135 -5.70 7.18 -2.75
CA ASP A 135 -4.39 7.84 -2.88
C ASP A 135 -3.27 6.85 -3.23
N ALA A 136 -3.28 5.66 -2.62
CA ALA A 136 -2.32 4.60 -2.91
C ALA A 136 -2.46 4.09 -4.36
N LEU A 137 -3.70 3.85 -4.82
CA LEU A 137 -3.99 3.46 -6.20
C LEU A 137 -3.57 4.54 -7.19
N LEU A 138 -3.90 5.80 -6.90
CA LEU A 138 -3.48 6.96 -7.71
C LEU A 138 -1.96 7.02 -7.83
N LYS A 139 -1.24 6.88 -6.70
CA LYS A 139 0.22 6.96 -6.71
C LYS A 139 0.84 5.80 -7.49
N ARG A 140 0.27 4.60 -7.38
CA ARG A 140 0.75 3.41 -8.11
C ARG A 140 0.52 3.56 -9.62
N ALA A 141 -0.67 3.98 -10.03
CA ALA A 141 -1.00 4.24 -11.42
C ALA A 141 -0.08 5.34 -12.01
N GLN A 142 0.15 6.42 -11.27
CA GLN A 142 1.09 7.47 -11.68
C GLN A 142 2.49 6.90 -11.99
N LEU A 143 3.03 6.08 -11.09
CA LEU A 143 4.35 5.47 -11.29
C LEU A 143 4.37 4.52 -12.50
N ARG A 144 3.30 3.76 -12.74
CA ARG A 144 3.18 2.89 -13.93
C ARG A 144 3.23 3.72 -15.21
N LEU A 145 2.46 4.80 -15.29
CA LEU A 145 2.43 5.72 -16.45
C LEU A 145 3.79 6.38 -16.72
N GLU A 146 4.55 6.70 -15.66
CA GLU A 146 5.88 7.29 -15.77
C GLU A 146 6.96 6.29 -16.20
N MET A 147 6.80 4.99 -15.87
CA MET A 147 7.80 3.96 -16.19
C MET A 147 7.61 3.35 -17.57
N CYS A 148 6.37 3.10 -17.98
CA CYS A 148 6.07 2.34 -19.18
C CYS A 148 4.71 2.75 -19.77
N ARG A 149 4.68 2.95 -21.09
CA ARG A 149 3.47 3.27 -21.85
C ARG A 149 2.97 2.11 -22.72
N ASP A 150 3.27 0.89 -22.30
CA ASP A 150 2.73 -0.30 -22.94
C ASP A 150 1.22 -0.37 -22.70
N GLU A 151 0.47 -0.77 -23.73
CA GLU A 151 -1.00 -0.81 -23.68
C GLU A 151 -1.52 -1.66 -22.50
N SER A 152 -0.83 -2.76 -22.17
CA SER A 152 -1.17 -3.61 -21.03
C SER A 152 -1.04 -2.87 -19.69
N VAL A 153 0.04 -2.11 -19.51
CA VAL A 153 0.31 -1.32 -18.31
C VAL A 153 -0.68 -0.15 -18.21
N LEU A 154 -0.99 0.49 -19.35
CA LEU A 154 -1.98 1.57 -19.42
C LEU A 154 -3.38 1.07 -19.03
N ARG A 155 -3.80 -0.11 -19.49
CA ARG A 155 -5.10 -0.69 -19.08
C ARG A 155 -5.17 -1.00 -17.59
N VAL A 156 -4.07 -1.45 -17.00
CA VAL A 156 -3.99 -1.65 -15.53
C VAL A 156 -4.08 -0.32 -14.80
N ALA A 157 -3.34 0.69 -15.23
CA ALA A 157 -3.40 2.04 -14.65
C ALA A 157 -4.79 2.67 -14.79
N GLU A 158 -5.47 2.49 -15.94
CA GLU A 158 -6.85 2.94 -16.17
C GLU A 158 -7.81 2.33 -15.14
N ALA A 159 -7.71 1.01 -14.89
CA ALA A 159 -8.55 0.32 -13.91
C ALA A 159 -8.30 0.85 -12.49
N GLU A 160 -7.04 1.04 -12.11
CA GLU A 160 -6.64 1.60 -10.81
C GLU A 160 -7.15 3.03 -10.62
N LEU A 161 -7.02 3.89 -11.64
CA LEU A 161 -7.49 5.27 -11.61
C LEU A 161 -9.02 5.35 -11.54
N ARG A 162 -9.73 4.47 -12.26
CA ARG A 162 -11.19 4.37 -12.14
C ARG A 162 -11.63 3.93 -10.75
N GLU A 163 -10.90 3.02 -10.11
CA GLU A 163 -11.18 2.65 -8.72
C GLU A 163 -10.87 3.82 -7.77
N ALA A 164 -9.75 4.51 -7.95
CA ALA A 164 -9.37 5.67 -7.16
C ALA A 164 -10.44 6.78 -7.23
N VAL A 165 -10.94 7.10 -8.43
CA VAL A 165 -12.03 8.07 -8.62
C VAL A 165 -13.35 7.62 -8.00
N LYS A 166 -13.65 6.31 -8.01
CA LYS A 166 -14.86 5.79 -7.35
C LYS A 166 -14.79 5.94 -5.83
N LEU A 167 -13.61 5.70 -5.26
CA LEU A 167 -13.35 5.81 -3.82
C LEU A 167 -13.28 7.28 -3.38
N ASN A 168 -12.65 8.15 -4.17
CA ASN A 168 -12.56 9.58 -3.93
C ASN A 168 -12.89 10.37 -5.22
N LYS A 169 -14.16 10.78 -5.33
CA LYS A 169 -14.69 11.48 -6.52
C LYS A 169 -14.18 12.92 -6.66
N GLU A 170 -13.72 13.52 -5.56
CA GLU A 170 -13.29 14.92 -5.50
C GLU A 170 -11.79 15.08 -5.74
N CYS A 171 -11.07 13.99 -6.01
CA CYS A 171 -9.65 14.04 -6.31
C CYS A 171 -9.41 14.49 -7.77
N ALA A 172 -9.24 15.80 -7.99
CA ALA A 172 -8.93 16.37 -9.31
C ALA A 172 -7.71 15.69 -9.97
N LYS A 173 -6.66 15.40 -9.19
CA LYS A 173 -5.47 14.71 -9.69
C LYS A 173 -5.76 13.30 -10.23
N ALA A 174 -6.72 12.57 -9.65
CA ALA A 174 -7.12 11.25 -10.14
C ALA A 174 -7.76 11.35 -11.52
N TRP A 175 -8.63 12.36 -11.72
CA TRP A 175 -9.27 12.65 -13.00
C TRP A 175 -8.26 13.09 -14.05
N ASN A 176 -7.29 13.94 -13.70
CA ASN A 176 -6.23 14.36 -14.62
C ASN A 176 -5.41 13.16 -15.12
N LEU A 177 -4.94 12.31 -14.20
CA LEU A 177 -4.18 11.11 -14.57
C LEU A 177 -5.01 10.11 -15.38
N LEU A 178 -6.33 10.02 -15.13
CA LEU A 178 -7.24 9.21 -15.94
C LEU A 178 -7.34 9.75 -17.37
N GLY A 179 -7.38 11.08 -17.53
CA GLY A 179 -7.32 11.74 -18.83
C GLY A 179 -6.02 11.45 -19.58
N GLU A 180 -4.87 11.60 -18.92
CA GLU A 180 -3.56 11.26 -19.48
C GLU A 180 -3.47 9.78 -19.91
N CYS A 181 -4.02 8.88 -19.10
CA CYS A 181 -4.07 7.45 -19.40
C CYS A 181 -4.96 7.17 -20.62
N HIS A 182 -6.14 7.78 -20.71
CA HIS A 182 -7.03 7.64 -21.87
C HIS A 182 -6.42 8.22 -23.14
N GLN A 183 -5.70 9.34 -23.04
CA GLN A 183 -4.98 9.92 -24.17
C GLN A 183 -3.87 8.96 -24.67
N ALA A 184 -3.12 8.36 -23.75
CA ALA A 184 -2.09 7.37 -24.10
C ALA A 184 -2.69 6.10 -24.75
N LEU A 185 -3.92 5.74 -24.40
CA LEU A 185 -4.68 4.64 -25.02
C LEU A 185 -5.39 5.04 -26.33
N GLY A 186 -5.32 6.30 -26.77
CA GLY A 186 -6.00 6.80 -27.97
C GLY A 186 -7.50 7.08 -27.81
N ASN A 187 -8.02 7.05 -26.58
CA ASN A 187 -9.43 7.27 -26.27
C ASN A 187 -9.72 8.77 -26.06
N THR A 188 -9.65 9.57 -27.13
CA THR A 188 -9.73 11.05 -27.06
C THR A 188 -10.98 11.58 -26.37
N GLN A 189 -12.15 10.96 -26.59
CA GLN A 189 -13.40 11.40 -25.96
C GLN A 189 -13.36 11.22 -24.44
N LEU A 190 -12.97 10.03 -23.98
CA LEU A 190 -12.86 9.75 -22.53
C LEU A 190 -11.78 10.59 -21.86
N ALA A 191 -10.70 10.91 -22.58
CA ALA A 191 -9.68 11.81 -22.09
C ALA A 191 -10.23 13.23 -21.88
N SER A 192 -10.96 13.76 -22.88
CA SER A 192 -11.61 15.06 -22.79
C SER A 192 -12.57 15.14 -21.59
N ASP A 193 -13.43 14.13 -21.42
CA ASP A 193 -14.40 14.10 -20.33
C ASP A 193 -13.68 14.08 -18.96
N ALA A 194 -12.61 13.27 -18.82
CA ALA A 194 -11.83 13.19 -17.58
C ALA A 194 -11.09 14.50 -17.25
N PHE A 195 -10.50 15.17 -18.26
CA PHE A 195 -9.88 16.47 -18.06
C PHE A 195 -10.90 17.54 -17.67
N GLN A 196 -12.09 17.53 -18.28
CA GLN A 196 -13.18 18.46 -17.90
C GLN A 196 -13.59 18.28 -16.43
N GLU A 197 -13.72 17.04 -15.95
CA GLU A 197 -14.00 16.78 -14.54
C GLU A 197 -12.86 17.24 -13.62
N SER A 198 -11.61 17.00 -14.00
CA SER A 198 -10.45 17.52 -13.25
C SER A 198 -10.50 19.05 -13.13
N LEU A 199 -10.77 19.74 -14.24
CA LEU A 199 -10.86 21.21 -14.30
C LEU A 199 -12.06 21.74 -13.50
N ARG A 200 -13.17 20.98 -13.44
CA ARG A 200 -14.34 21.34 -12.63
C ARG A 200 -14.04 21.28 -11.14
N LEU A 201 -13.24 20.30 -10.72
CA LEU A 201 -12.88 20.08 -9.31
C LEU A 201 -11.77 21.03 -8.84
N ASP A 202 -10.75 21.26 -9.67
CA ASP A 202 -9.70 22.23 -9.41
C ASP A 202 -9.47 23.14 -10.64
N PRO A 203 -10.22 24.25 -10.73
CA PRO A 203 -10.05 25.22 -11.80
C PRO A 203 -8.68 25.92 -11.78
N ALA A 204 -8.01 25.97 -10.62
CA ALA A 204 -6.72 26.63 -10.48
C ALA A 204 -5.60 25.82 -11.16
N SER A 205 -5.73 24.49 -11.25
CA SER A 205 -4.79 23.64 -11.98
C SER A 205 -4.73 23.96 -13.49
N ALA A 206 -5.78 24.57 -14.06
CA ALA A 206 -5.82 24.99 -15.47
C ALA A 206 -4.92 26.19 -15.77
N SER A 207 -4.61 26.98 -14.74
CA SER A 207 -4.01 28.31 -14.87
C SER A 207 -2.48 28.29 -14.84
N ALA A 208 -1.87 27.11 -14.75
CA ALA A 208 -0.44 26.92 -14.48
C ALA A 208 0.34 26.23 -15.63
N SER A 209 -0.21 26.18 -16.85
CA SER A 209 0.44 25.64 -18.05
C SER A 209 0.96 26.75 -18.96
#